data_AF-A0A645G4K0-F1
#
_entry.id   AF-A0A645G4K0-F1
#
_cell.length_a   1.000
_cell.length_b   1.000
_cell.length_c   1.000
_cell.angle_alpha   90.00
_cell.angle_beta   90.00
_cell.angle_gamma   90.00
#
_symmetry.space_group_name_H-M   'P 1'
#
loop_
_entity.id
_entity.type
_entity.pdbx_description
1 polymer ?
#
loop_
_entity_poly.entity_id
_entity_poly.type
_entity_poly.pdbx_seq_one_letter_code
_entity_poly.pdbx_strand_id
1 'polypeptide(L)'
;MLYDGIAPVAHGALLTFIFPMTYVVGFLTVLPLQKDKNSFYKVFLFGLLIGALILFVIYIGVILVLGPYNAASFYYPSYIKVSMINIGNFLQRLDILTAVVYVCGIFIQTCVFLMGACKGFAKLFAFSDYRFIVWPIAILAITLAHYEPGSVMHYFEYGTQVWPYYILLYETVFPFLVWVVAEIKVRIAKKRRAVPES
;
A
#
# COMPACT_ATOMS: atom_id res chain seq x y z
N MET A 1 29.19 8.98 -5.73
CA MET A 1 27.89 8.29 -5.61
C MET A 1 27.11 8.67 -4.35
N LEU A 2 27.73 9.28 -3.33
CA LEU A 2 27.02 10.08 -2.30
C LEU A 2 27.58 11.51 -2.36
N TYR A 3 27.00 12.37 -3.20
CA TYR A 3 27.42 13.77 -3.29
C TYR A 3 26.81 14.61 -2.14
N ASP A 4 25.63 14.21 -1.63
CA ASP A 4 24.88 14.89 -0.55
C ASP A 4 24.71 14.04 0.72
N GLY A 5 25.58 13.04 0.93
CA GLY A 5 25.54 12.17 2.13
C GLY A 5 24.46 11.09 2.12
N ILE A 6 24.25 10.42 3.26
CA ILE A 6 23.32 9.28 3.42
C ILE A 6 21.87 9.74 3.60
N ALA A 7 21.67 10.97 4.11
CA ALA A 7 20.36 11.54 4.38
C ALA A 7 19.37 11.47 3.20
N PRO A 8 19.72 11.88 1.96
CA PRO A 8 18.80 11.79 0.82
C PRO A 8 18.47 10.34 0.44
N VAL A 9 19.43 9.41 0.61
CA VAL A 9 19.22 7.98 0.35
C VAL A 9 18.25 7.40 1.38
N ALA A 10 18.42 7.73 2.66
CA ALA A 10 17.54 7.31 3.73
C ALA A 10 16.13 7.87 3.56
N HIS A 11 16.01 9.15 3.17
CA HIS A 11 14.72 9.78 2.92
C HIS A 11 13.99 9.13 1.72
N GLY A 12 14.68 8.91 0.60
CA GLY A 12 14.10 8.21 -0.56
C GLY A 12 13.71 6.76 -0.25
N ALA A 13 14.51 6.05 0.55
CA ALA A 13 14.19 4.71 1.01
C ALA A 13 12.95 4.69 1.91
N LEU A 14 12.82 5.65 2.84
CA LEU A 14 11.63 5.79 3.68
C LEU A 14 10.38 6.07 2.85
N LEU A 15 10.45 7.00 1.90
CA LEU A 15 9.31 7.29 1.01
C LEU A 15 8.93 6.07 0.16
N THR A 16 9.92 5.31 -0.32
CA THR A 16 9.68 4.08 -1.11
C THR A 16 9.19 2.91 -0.25
N PHE A 17 9.48 2.90 1.04
CA PHE A 17 8.87 1.96 1.97
C PHE A 17 7.41 2.34 2.21
N ILE A 18 7.13 3.61 2.48
CA ILE A 18 5.79 4.08 2.83
C ILE A 18 4.83 4.06 1.63
N PHE A 19 5.27 4.48 0.44
CA PHE A 19 4.35 4.83 -0.64
C PHE A 19 3.96 3.67 -1.57
N PRO A 20 4.78 2.62 -1.77
CA PRO A 20 4.32 1.35 -2.37
C PRO A 20 4.28 0.14 -1.43
N MET A 21 5.15 0.01 -0.42
CA MET A 21 5.16 -1.23 0.40
C MET A 21 4.00 -1.28 1.39
N THR A 22 3.50 -0.15 1.88
CA THR A 22 2.32 -0.14 2.77
C THR A 22 1.08 -0.74 2.10
N TYR A 23 0.96 -0.68 0.77
CA TYR A 23 -0.17 -1.30 0.07
C TYR A 23 -0.20 -2.83 0.22
N VAL A 24 0.95 -3.46 0.48
CA VAL A 24 1.05 -4.89 0.77
C VAL A 24 0.23 -5.27 2.02
N VAL A 25 0.13 -4.36 3.00
CA VAL A 25 -0.70 -4.57 4.20
C VAL A 25 -2.18 -4.68 3.86
N GLY A 26 -2.67 -3.93 2.86
CA GLY A 26 -4.05 -4.08 2.40
C GLY A 26 -4.34 -5.43 1.77
N PHE A 27 -3.38 -6.01 1.04
CA PHE A 27 -3.52 -7.35 0.47
C PHE A 27 -3.62 -8.43 1.55
N LEU A 28 -3.06 -8.21 2.75
CA LEU A 28 -3.24 -9.13 3.89
C LEU A 28 -4.70 -9.26 4.33
N THR A 29 -5.56 -8.28 4.04
CA THR A 29 -6.99 -8.34 4.39
C THR A 29 -7.79 -9.32 3.51
N VAL A 30 -7.26 -9.63 2.32
CA VAL A 30 -7.87 -10.55 1.35
C VAL A 30 -7.27 -11.94 1.48
N LEU A 31 -5.97 -12.04 1.79
CA LEU A 31 -5.31 -13.32 1.99
C LEU A 31 -5.90 -14.04 3.22
N PRO A 32 -6.38 -15.30 3.07
CA PRO A 32 -6.80 -16.08 4.22
C PRO A 32 -5.58 -16.36 5.10
N LEU A 33 -5.60 -15.91 6.36
CA LEU A 33 -4.60 -16.31 7.35
C LEU A 33 -4.76 -17.83 7.60
N GLN A 34 -4.09 -18.64 6.79
CA GLN A 34 -4.10 -20.08 6.91
C GLN A 34 -3.39 -20.51 8.19
N LYS A 35 -3.87 -21.59 8.84
CA LYS A 35 -3.38 -22.06 10.14
C LYS A 35 -1.90 -22.50 10.13
N ASP A 36 -1.34 -22.81 8.97
CA ASP A 36 0.07 -23.20 8.81
C ASP A 36 1.00 -21.98 8.78
N LYS A 37 1.22 -21.42 9.98
CA LYS A 37 2.01 -20.21 10.24
C LYS A 37 3.40 -20.19 9.58
N ASN A 38 4.05 -21.35 9.40
CA ASN A 38 5.41 -21.45 8.87
C ASN A 38 5.52 -21.26 7.35
N SER A 39 4.46 -21.58 6.58
CA SER A 39 4.49 -21.41 5.12
C SER A 39 4.13 -19.98 4.73
N PHE A 40 3.13 -19.40 5.40
CA PHE A 40 2.63 -18.06 5.10
C PHE A 40 3.69 -16.96 5.22
N TYR A 41 4.49 -16.98 6.30
CA TYR A 41 5.53 -15.96 6.50
C TYR A 41 6.61 -16.02 5.42
N LYS A 42 6.98 -17.24 4.99
CA LYS A 42 7.96 -17.41 3.91
C LYS A 42 7.43 -16.89 2.58
N VAL A 43 6.20 -17.27 2.22
CA VAL A 43 5.55 -16.81 0.97
C VAL A 43 5.43 -15.29 0.96
N PHE A 44 5.03 -14.69 2.10
CA PHE A 44 4.95 -13.24 2.25
C PHE A 44 6.32 -12.56 2.08
N LEU A 45 7.35 -13.06 2.77
CA LEU A 45 8.71 -12.50 2.70
C LEU A 45 9.31 -12.62 1.30
N PHE A 46 9.12 -13.76 0.63
CA PHE A 46 9.55 -13.94 -0.76
C PHE A 46 8.80 -13.01 -1.70
N GLY A 47 7.48 -12.85 -1.54
CA GLY A 47 6.70 -11.89 -2.32
C GLY A 47 7.18 -10.45 -2.14
N LEU A 48 7.47 -10.06 -0.89
CA LEU A 48 8.03 -8.75 -0.56
C LEU A 48 9.39 -8.52 -1.23
N LEU A 49 10.29 -9.49 -1.15
CA LEU A 49 11.62 -9.41 -1.78
C LEU A 49 11.54 -9.29 -3.29
N ILE A 50 10.68 -10.10 -3.93
CA ILE A 50 10.45 -10.06 -5.38
C ILE A 50 9.87 -8.69 -5.77
N GLY A 51 8.87 -8.19 -5.02
CA GLY A 51 8.28 -6.88 -5.26
C GLY A 51 9.29 -5.74 -5.14
N ALA A 52 10.13 -5.77 -4.10
CA ALA A 52 11.22 -4.81 -3.90
C ALA A 52 12.24 -4.84 -5.05
N LEU A 53 12.62 -6.04 -5.51
CA LEU A 53 13.53 -6.20 -6.64
C LEU A 53 12.93 -5.65 -7.95
N ILE A 54 11.66 -5.93 -8.21
CA ILE A 54 10.96 -5.42 -9.40
C ILE A 54 10.92 -3.89 -9.38
N LEU A 55 10.54 -3.28 -8.25
CA LEU A 55 10.54 -1.83 -8.09
C LEU A 55 11.94 -1.24 -8.30
N PHE A 56 12.97 -1.87 -7.72
CA PHE A 56 14.35 -1.45 -7.88
C PHE A 56 14.78 -1.39 -9.35
N VAL A 57 14.46 -2.43 -10.14
CA VAL A 57 14.74 -2.47 -11.58
C VAL A 57 13.96 -1.38 -12.32
N ILE A 58 12.71 -1.14 -11.96
CA ILE A 58 11.88 -0.08 -12.57
C ILE A 58 12.50 1.30 -12.33
N TYR A 59 12.88 1.62 -11.08
CA TYR A 59 13.47 2.91 -10.70
C TYR A 59 14.82 3.14 -11.39
N ILE A 60 15.69 2.13 -11.43
CA ILE A 60 16.95 2.21 -12.16
C ILE A 60 16.69 2.50 -13.64
N GLY A 61 15.75 1.79 -14.26
CA GLY A 61 15.39 2.03 -15.66
C GLY A 61 14.83 3.43 -15.91
N VAL A 62 14.09 4.01 -14.95
CA VAL A 62 13.61 5.40 -15.03
C VAL A 62 14.78 6.38 -14.99
N ILE A 63 15.70 6.22 -14.04
CA ILE A 63 16.86 7.12 -13.90
C ILE A 63 17.80 7.02 -15.11
N LEU A 64 18.01 5.82 -15.64
CA LEU A 64 18.85 5.59 -16.83
C LEU A 64 18.29 6.25 -18.09
N VAL A 65 16.96 6.23 -18.27
CA VAL A 65 16.32 6.78 -19.48
C VAL A 65 16.11 8.28 -19.38
N LEU A 66 15.56 8.77 -18.26
CA LEU A 66 15.22 10.19 -18.11
C LEU A 66 16.36 11.03 -17.53
N GLY A 67 17.32 10.41 -16.86
CA GLY A 67 18.28 11.10 -16.01
C GLY A 67 17.67 11.47 -14.65
N PRO A 68 18.51 11.73 -13.62
CA PRO A 68 18.06 11.97 -12.25
C PRO A 68 17.20 13.24 -12.09
N TYR A 69 17.52 14.30 -12.84
CA TYR A 69 16.80 15.58 -12.76
C TYR A 69 15.35 15.46 -13.26
N ASN A 70 15.17 14.86 -14.44
CA ASN A 70 13.84 14.67 -15.01
C ASN A 70 13.04 13.61 -14.24
N ALA A 71 13.70 12.54 -13.76
CA ALA A 71 13.05 11.52 -12.94
C ALA A 71 12.45 12.08 -11.64
N ALA A 72 13.09 13.10 -11.05
CA ALA A 72 12.59 13.78 -9.85
C ALA A 72 11.53 14.86 -10.16
N SER A 73 11.52 15.41 -11.38
CA SER A 73 10.63 16.52 -11.76
C SER A 73 9.28 16.05 -12.29
N PHE A 74 9.19 14.83 -12.81
CA PHE A 74 7.93 14.28 -13.31
C PHE A 74 7.14 13.56 -12.22
N TYR A 75 5.83 13.78 -12.19
CA TYR A 75 4.89 13.09 -11.30
C TYR A 75 4.76 11.59 -11.59
N TYR A 76 4.77 11.21 -12.87
CA TYR A 76 4.64 9.83 -13.32
C TYR A 76 5.81 9.42 -14.22
N PRO A 77 7.04 9.35 -13.68
CA PRO A 77 8.25 9.19 -14.50
C PRO A 77 8.30 7.83 -15.20
N SER A 78 7.70 6.79 -14.61
CA SER A 78 7.53 5.47 -15.25
C SER A 78 6.66 5.52 -16.51
N TYR A 79 5.61 6.35 -16.52
CA TYR A 79 4.75 6.53 -17.69
C TYR A 79 5.50 7.30 -18.80
N ILE A 80 6.19 8.39 -18.43
CA ILE A 80 7.00 9.16 -19.38
C ILE A 80 8.10 8.30 -20.00
N LYS A 81 8.77 7.45 -19.22
CA LYS A 81 9.74 6.47 -19.72
C LYS A 81 9.16 5.63 -20.85
N VAL A 82 7.96 5.09 -20.67
CA VAL A 82 7.31 4.22 -21.67
C VAL A 82 6.85 5.01 -22.89
N SER A 83 6.39 6.25 -22.71
CA SER A 83 6.03 7.15 -23.80
C SER A 83 7.23 7.53 -24.69
N MET A 84 8.45 7.55 -24.13
CA MET A 84 9.69 7.79 -24.88
C MET A 84 10.18 6.57 -25.68
N ILE A 85 9.61 5.37 -25.46
CA ILE A 85 10.01 4.17 -26.21
C ILE A 85 9.51 4.29 -27.64
N ASN A 86 10.44 4.46 -28.58
CA ASN A 86 10.17 4.50 -30.01
C ASN A 86 11.08 3.49 -30.73
N ILE A 87 10.54 2.32 -31.05
CA ILE A 87 11.26 1.28 -31.81
C ILE A 87 10.66 1.23 -33.22
N GLY A 88 11.33 1.92 -34.15
CA GLY A 88 10.90 2.02 -35.56
C GLY A 88 9.53 2.69 -35.71
N ASN A 89 8.71 2.19 -36.65
CA ASN A 89 7.33 2.68 -36.89
C ASN A 89 6.24 1.81 -36.21
N PHE A 90 6.62 0.79 -35.45
CA PHE A 90 5.67 -0.23 -34.96
C PHE A 90 5.31 -0.05 -33.48
N LEU A 91 6.27 0.31 -32.63
CA LEU A 91 6.06 0.49 -31.18
C LEU A 91 6.14 1.97 -30.80
N GLN A 92 5.13 2.76 -31.19
CA GLN A 92 5.05 4.21 -30.92
C GLN A 92 3.93 4.61 -29.94
N ARG A 93 3.00 3.71 -29.60
CA ARG A 93 1.85 3.97 -28.71
C ARG A 93 1.76 3.02 -27.52
N LEU A 94 2.89 2.78 -26.85
CA LEU A 94 2.95 1.97 -25.62
C LEU A 94 2.44 2.73 -24.37
N ASP A 95 2.28 4.04 -24.49
CA ASP A 95 1.69 4.92 -23.50
C ASP A 95 0.24 4.53 -23.17
N ILE A 96 -0.57 4.19 -24.17
CA ILE A 96 -1.98 3.78 -23.99
C ILE A 96 -2.06 2.48 -23.18
N LEU A 97 -1.23 1.49 -23.50
CA LEU A 97 -1.18 0.22 -22.77
C LEU A 97 -0.82 0.44 -21.30
N THR A 98 0.12 1.34 -21.04
CA THR A 98 0.53 1.71 -19.69
C THR A 98 -0.64 2.33 -18.93
N ALA A 99 -1.36 3.28 -19.54
CA ALA A 99 -2.54 3.89 -18.93
C ALA A 99 -3.61 2.85 -18.56
N VAL A 100 -3.90 1.89 -19.44
CA VAL A 100 -4.85 0.80 -19.17
C VAL A 100 -4.40 -0.04 -17.96
N VAL A 101 -3.13 -0.43 -17.91
CA VAL A 101 -2.57 -1.19 -16.77
C VAL A 101 -2.68 -0.41 -15.46
N TYR A 102 -2.40 0.90 -15.48
CA TYR A 102 -2.54 1.76 -14.29
C TYR A 102 -4.00 1.82 -13.82
N VAL A 103 -4.95 2.05 -14.72
CA VAL A 103 -6.39 2.12 -14.40
C VAL A 103 -6.87 0.81 -13.81
N CYS A 104 -6.53 -0.32 -14.44
CA CYS A 104 -6.87 -1.65 -13.92
C CYS A 104 -6.23 -1.91 -12.55
N GLY A 105 -4.97 -1.51 -12.35
CA GLY A 105 -4.27 -1.65 -11.07
C GLY A 105 -4.96 -0.88 -9.95
N ILE A 106 -5.28 0.40 -10.18
CA ILE A 106 -5.98 1.26 -9.21
C ILE A 106 -7.37 0.70 -8.90
N PHE A 107 -8.07 0.17 -9.91
CA PHE A 107 -9.38 -0.46 -9.72
C PHE A 107 -9.29 -1.68 -8.80
N ILE A 108 -8.37 -2.62 -9.09
CA ILE A 108 -8.17 -3.83 -8.26
C ILE A 108 -7.79 -3.44 -6.83
N GLN A 109 -6.88 -2.48 -6.68
CA GLN A 109 -6.43 -1.97 -5.38
C GLN A 109 -7.61 -1.37 -4.58
N THR A 110 -8.47 -0.58 -5.24
CA THR A 110 -9.66 0.01 -4.61
C THR A 110 -10.63 -1.08 -4.14
N CYS A 111 -10.86 -2.12 -4.95
CA CYS A 111 -11.67 -3.27 -4.56
C CYS A 111 -11.11 -3.98 -3.31
N VAL A 112 -9.79 -4.23 -3.27
CA VAL A 112 -9.11 -4.88 -2.15
C VAL A 112 -9.28 -4.07 -0.86
N PHE A 113 -9.07 -2.75 -0.91
CA PHE A 113 -9.25 -1.90 0.27
C PHE A 113 -10.71 -1.80 0.72
N LEU A 114 -11.65 -1.69 -0.22
CA LEU A 114 -13.08 -1.66 0.10
C LEU A 114 -13.51 -2.96 0.80
N MET A 115 -13.05 -4.11 0.31
CA MET A 115 -13.28 -5.40 0.96
C MET A 115 -12.65 -5.46 2.36
N GLY A 116 -11.42 -4.97 2.51
CA GLY A 116 -10.74 -4.89 3.80
C GLY A 116 -11.50 -4.02 4.81
N ALA A 117 -11.97 -2.85 4.38
CA ALA A 117 -12.80 -1.95 5.19
C ALA A 117 -14.11 -2.62 5.62
N CYS A 118 -14.83 -3.26 4.70
CA CYS A 118 -16.08 -3.96 5.02
C CYS A 118 -15.88 -5.09 6.05
N LYS A 119 -14.85 -5.92 5.87
CA LYS A 119 -14.51 -6.97 6.84
C LYS A 119 -14.09 -6.39 8.20
N GLY A 120 -13.33 -5.29 8.20
CA GLY A 120 -12.92 -4.58 9.40
C GLY A 120 -14.11 -4.05 10.19
N PHE A 121 -15.02 -3.34 9.52
CA PHE A 121 -16.26 -2.83 10.11
C PHE A 121 -17.17 -3.94 10.62
N ALA A 122 -17.39 -5.00 9.83
CA ALA A 122 -18.18 -6.15 10.26
C ALA A 122 -17.63 -6.75 11.56
N LYS A 123 -16.29 -6.87 11.68
CA LYS A 123 -15.64 -7.40 12.87
C LYS A 123 -15.69 -6.46 14.08
N LEU A 124 -15.63 -5.15 13.86
CA LEU A 124 -15.69 -4.14 14.92
C LEU A 124 -17.08 -4.10 15.58
N PHE A 125 -18.13 -4.19 14.77
CA PHE A 125 -19.52 -4.14 15.22
C PHE A 125 -20.15 -5.54 15.41
N ALA A 126 -19.35 -6.60 15.31
CA ALA A 126 -19.77 -8.00 15.48
C ALA A 126 -20.93 -8.44 14.55
N PHE A 127 -20.96 -7.92 13.32
CA PHE A 127 -21.90 -8.38 12.30
C PHE A 127 -21.46 -9.73 11.70
N SER A 128 -22.44 -10.61 11.46
CA SER A 128 -22.21 -11.95 10.91
C SER A 128 -21.93 -11.96 9.42
N ASP A 129 -22.47 -11.00 8.66
CA ASP A 129 -22.27 -10.87 7.22
C ASP A 129 -21.80 -9.45 6.84
N TYR A 130 -20.73 -9.38 6.06
CA TYR A 130 -20.17 -8.12 5.57
C TYR A 130 -20.94 -7.57 4.37
N ARG A 131 -21.72 -8.40 3.65
CA ARG A 131 -22.40 -8.05 2.40
C ARG A 131 -23.38 -6.88 2.55
N PHE A 132 -24.09 -6.83 3.67
CA PHE A 132 -25.05 -5.74 3.96
C PHE A 132 -24.35 -4.39 4.18
N ILE A 133 -23.11 -4.41 4.67
CA ILE A 133 -22.33 -3.23 5.04
C ILE A 133 -21.58 -2.65 3.82
N VAL A 134 -21.46 -3.42 2.73
CA VAL A 134 -20.76 -3.00 1.51
C VAL A 134 -21.35 -1.71 0.94
N TRP A 135 -22.67 -1.61 0.84
CA TRP A 135 -23.33 -0.45 0.24
C TRP A 135 -23.10 0.85 1.05
N PRO A 136 -23.33 0.87 2.38
CA PRO A 136 -22.99 2.02 3.21
C PRO A 136 -21.53 2.46 3.09
N ILE A 137 -20.59 1.51 3.14
CA ILE A 137 -19.15 1.84 3.06
C ILE A 137 -18.77 2.33 1.66
N ALA A 138 -19.34 1.75 0.60
CA ALA A 138 -19.08 2.20 -0.76
C ALA A 138 -19.57 3.64 -0.98
N ILE A 139 -20.76 3.99 -0.47
CA ILE A 139 -21.27 5.37 -0.54
C ILE A 139 -20.35 6.32 0.23
N LEU A 140 -19.92 5.95 1.44
CA LEU A 140 -18.96 6.75 2.22
C LEU A 140 -17.62 6.93 1.48
N ALA A 141 -17.12 5.89 0.81
CA ALA A 141 -15.90 5.99 0.04
C ALA A 141 -16.06 6.97 -1.14
N ILE A 142 -17.20 6.94 -1.83
CA ILE A 142 -17.50 7.86 -2.94
C ILE A 142 -17.63 9.30 -2.44
N THR A 143 -18.28 9.54 -1.30
CA THR A 143 -18.41 10.90 -0.75
C THR A 143 -17.06 11.44 -0.28
N LEU A 144 -16.20 10.61 0.32
CA LEU A 144 -14.84 10.99 0.69
C LEU A 144 -13.97 11.29 -0.53
N ALA A 145 -14.15 10.56 -1.64
CA ALA A 145 -13.43 10.83 -2.88
C ALA A 145 -13.71 12.23 -3.45
N HIS A 146 -14.83 12.87 -3.10
CA HIS A 146 -15.11 14.24 -3.51
C HIS A 146 -14.24 15.29 -2.79
N TYR A 147 -13.68 14.94 -1.62
CA TYR A 147 -12.77 15.82 -0.88
C TYR A 147 -11.32 15.71 -1.33
N GLU A 148 -11.02 14.85 -2.32
CA GLU A 148 -9.69 14.76 -2.90
C GLU A 148 -9.26 16.08 -3.57
N PRO A 149 -7.96 16.44 -3.49
CA PRO A 149 -7.38 17.56 -4.21
C PRO A 149 -7.79 17.61 -5.70
N GLY A 150 -8.38 18.73 -6.14
CA GLY A 150 -8.75 18.91 -7.55
C GLY A 150 -7.57 19.06 -8.52
N SER A 151 -6.33 19.19 -8.01
CA SER A 151 -5.13 19.37 -8.81
C SER A 151 -4.11 18.26 -8.53
N VAL A 152 -3.52 17.73 -9.60
CA VAL A 152 -2.43 16.73 -9.54
C VAL A 152 -1.25 17.25 -8.71
N MET A 153 -0.92 18.55 -8.82
CA MET A 153 0.13 19.18 -8.01
C MET A 153 -0.15 18.99 -6.51
N HIS A 154 -1.36 19.35 -6.08
CA HIS A 154 -1.73 19.29 -4.68
C HIS A 154 -1.83 17.84 -4.16
N TYR A 155 -2.22 16.89 -5.02
CA TYR A 155 -2.18 15.47 -4.72
C TYR A 155 -0.76 14.97 -4.39
N PHE A 156 0.23 15.34 -5.21
CA PHE A 156 1.63 14.93 -5.00
C PHE A 156 2.29 15.64 -3.81
N GLU A 157 1.99 16.92 -3.59
CA GLU A 157 2.42 17.65 -2.39
C GLU A 157 1.88 16.99 -1.13
N TYR A 158 0.58 16.70 -1.09
CA TYR A 158 -0.05 15.98 0.02
C TYR A 158 0.56 14.57 0.20
N GLY A 159 0.78 13.84 -0.89
CA GLY A 159 1.34 12.48 -0.89
C GLY A 159 2.78 12.40 -0.40
N THR A 160 3.57 13.46 -0.56
CA THR A 160 4.98 13.50 -0.14
C THR A 160 5.18 14.14 1.23
N GLN A 161 4.37 15.14 1.57
CA GLN A 161 4.56 15.91 2.80
C GLN A 161 3.65 15.51 3.95
N VAL A 162 2.41 15.09 3.67
CA VAL A 162 1.40 14.86 4.72
C VAL A 162 1.11 13.39 4.90
N TRP A 163 0.88 12.69 3.80
CA TRP A 163 0.49 11.29 3.75
C TRP A 163 1.45 10.33 4.48
N PRO A 164 2.80 10.49 4.43
CA PRO A 164 3.69 9.58 5.12
C PRO A 164 3.50 9.56 6.64
N TYR A 165 3.18 10.70 7.24
CA TYR A 165 2.91 10.80 8.67
C TYR A 165 1.61 10.08 9.05
N TYR A 166 0.56 10.22 8.23
CA TYR A 166 -0.72 9.52 8.43
C TYR A 166 -0.57 8.01 8.30
N ILE A 167 0.12 7.54 7.26
CA ILE A 167 0.37 6.12 7.06
C ILE A 167 1.18 5.54 8.21
N LEU A 168 2.28 6.18 8.62
CA LEU A 168 3.12 5.65 9.70
C LEU A 168 2.32 5.44 10.99
N LEU A 169 1.39 6.35 11.29
CA LEU A 169 0.48 6.20 12.41
C LEU A 169 -0.45 4.99 12.22
N TYR A 170 -1.06 4.82 11.04
CA TYR A 170 -1.92 3.68 10.76
C TYR A 170 -1.19 2.34 10.71
N GLU A 171 0.02 2.30 10.17
CA GLU A 171 0.80 1.07 9.96
C GLU A 171 1.52 0.64 11.24
N THR A 172 1.91 1.58 12.10
CA THR A 172 2.63 1.27 13.34
C THR A 172 1.71 1.26 14.55
N VAL A 173 0.92 2.32 14.76
CA VAL A 173 0.15 2.50 16.00
C VAL A 173 -1.02 1.52 16.06
N PHE A 174 -1.73 1.31 14.95
CA PHE A 174 -2.91 0.44 14.93
C PHE A 174 -2.57 -1.03 15.22
N PRO A 175 -1.59 -1.66 14.54
CA PRO A 175 -1.19 -3.03 14.86
C PRO A 175 -0.60 -3.15 16.26
N PHE A 176 0.14 -2.14 16.73
CA PHE A 176 0.67 -2.13 18.09
C PHE A 176 -0.45 -2.10 19.13
N LEU A 177 -1.47 -1.25 18.96
CA LEU A 177 -2.65 -1.21 19.83
C LEU A 177 -3.40 -2.56 19.83
N VAL A 178 -3.62 -3.14 18.65
CA VAL A 178 -4.26 -4.47 18.53
C VAL A 178 -3.45 -5.54 19.25
N TRP A 179 -2.12 -5.51 19.13
CA TRP A 179 -1.23 -6.44 19.80
C TRP A 179 -1.26 -6.28 21.32
N VAL A 180 -1.21 -5.05 21.83
CA VAL A 180 -1.32 -4.75 23.27
C VAL A 180 -2.65 -5.23 23.83
N VAL A 181 -3.77 -4.94 23.16
CA VAL A 181 -5.10 -5.42 23.58
C VAL A 181 -5.19 -6.94 23.54
N ALA A 182 -4.60 -7.59 22.54
CA ALA A 182 -4.56 -9.04 22.44
C ALA A 182 -3.74 -9.67 23.59
N GLU A 183 -2.56 -9.13 23.91
CA GLU A 183 -1.74 -9.55 25.06
C GLU A 183 -2.50 -9.41 26.38
N ILE A 184 -3.16 -8.27 26.60
CA ILE A 184 -3.96 -8.04 27.81
C ILE A 184 -5.10 -9.09 27.90
N LYS A 185 -5.84 -9.33 26.82
CA LYS A 185 -6.91 -10.35 26.80
C LYS A 185 -6.37 -11.76 27.07
N VAL A 186 -5.24 -12.13 26.47
CA VAL A 186 -4.61 -13.44 26.68
C VAL A 186 -4.16 -13.60 28.14
N ARG A 187 -3.55 -12.57 28.72
CA ARG A 187 -3.11 -12.58 30.13
C ARG A 187 -4.30 -12.70 31.09
N ILE A 188 -5.39 -11.97 30.84
CA ILE A 188 -6.63 -12.06 31.64
C ILE A 188 -7.28 -13.45 31.51
N ALA A 189 -7.37 -13.99 30.30
CA ALA A 189 -7.92 -15.33 30.05
C ALA A 189 -7.08 -16.45 30.71
N LYS A 190 -5.74 -16.31 30.70
CA LYS A 190 -4.82 -17.24 31.36
C LYS A 190 -4.96 -17.17 32.89
N LYS A 191 -5.18 -15.98 33.46
CA LYS A 191 -5.43 -15.78 34.90
C LYS A 191 -6.78 -16.36 35.34
N ARG A 192 -7.83 -16.25 34.53
CA ARG A 192 -9.15 -16.89 34.78
C ARG A 192 -9.10 -18.42 34.74
N ARG A 193 -8.28 -19.02 33.89
CA ARG A 193 -8.08 -20.49 33.86
C ARG A 193 -7.22 -21.03 35.01
N ALA A 194 -6.49 -20.17 35.72
CA ALA A 194 -5.61 -20.55 36.82
C ALA A 194 -6.28 -20.50 38.20
N VAL A 195 -7.54 -20.03 38.29
CA VAL A 195 -8.37 -20.11 39.49
C VAL A 195 -9.38 -21.24 39.25
N PRO A 196 -9.21 -22.44 39.81
CA PRO A 196 -10.25 -23.46 39.76
C PRO A 196 -11.43 -22.95 40.58
N GLU A 197 -12.64 -23.02 40.00
CA GLU A 197 -13.88 -22.81 40.74
C GLU A 197 -13.91 -23.83 41.89
N SER A 198 -13.90 -23.32 43.12
CA SER A 198 -14.04 -24.07 44.37
C SER A 198 -15.50 -24.24 44.74
#